data_AF-A0A7W9EET4-F1
#
_entry.id   AF-A0A7W9EET4-F1
#
_cell.length_a   1.000
_cell.length_b   1.000
_cell.length_c   1.000
_cell.angle_alpha   90.00
_cell.angle_beta   90.00
_cell.angle_gamma   90.00
#
_symmetry.space_group_name_H-M   'P 1'
#
loop_
_entity.id
_entity.type
_entity.pdbx_description
1 polymer ?
#
loop_
_entity_poly.entity_id
_entity_poly.type
_entity_poly.pdbx_seq_one_letter_code
_entity_poly.pdbx_strand_id
1 'polypeptide(L)'
;MNFTLIVIAALIAPAVLVVILPRRWLVRAMLFWLVLPLIVYCGIVIWETITRPPVPNLFENMAFGFMLVATIGGIPWLIASVIGFGLGFLLRRVVRPGDRAGPVATVSDPGV
;
A
#
# COMPACT_ATOMS: atom_id res chain seq x y z
N MET A 1 -23.21 8.97 2.16
CA MET A 1 -22.98 7.77 1.31
C MET A 1 -21.55 7.67 0.75
N ASN A 2 -20.81 8.78 0.57
CA ASN A 2 -19.47 8.74 -0.05
C ASN A 2 -18.35 8.19 0.86
N PHE A 3 -18.41 8.45 2.17
CA PHE A 3 -17.36 8.05 3.11
C PHE A 3 -17.20 6.52 3.19
N THR A 4 -18.31 5.78 3.23
CA THR A 4 -18.30 4.32 3.30
C THR A 4 -17.70 3.69 2.05
N LEU A 5 -18.00 4.24 0.86
CA LEU A 5 -17.41 3.78 -0.40
C LEU A 5 -15.89 4.01 -0.45
N ILE A 6 -15.41 5.13 0.11
CA ILE A 6 -13.97 5.43 0.19
C ILE A 6 -13.27 4.43 1.12
N VAL A 7 -13.85 4.13 2.27
CA VAL A 7 -13.30 3.14 3.22
C VAL A 7 -13.25 1.74 2.59
N ILE A 8 -14.31 1.34 1.89
CA ILE A 8 -14.37 0.07 1.18
C ILE A 8 -13.33 0.02 0.06
N ALA A 9 -13.20 1.09 -0.72
CA ALA A 9 -12.20 1.19 -1.78
C ALA A 9 -10.77 1.12 -1.23
N ALA A 10 -10.49 1.76 -0.10
CA ALA A 10 -9.18 1.72 0.56
C ALA A 10 -8.80 0.31 1.06
N LEU A 11 -9.79 -0.55 1.36
CA LEU A 11 -9.58 -1.95 1.75
C LEU A 11 -9.45 -2.89 0.55
N ILE A 12 -10.26 -2.70 -0.48
CA ILE A 12 -10.31 -3.59 -1.65
C ILE A 12 -9.15 -3.31 -2.61
N ALA A 13 -8.77 -2.03 -2.78
CA ALA A 13 -7.69 -1.63 -3.68
C ALA A 13 -6.38 -2.40 -3.42
N PRO A 14 -5.82 -2.46 -2.19
CA PRO A 14 -4.58 -3.20 -1.94
C PRO A 14 -4.71 -4.71 -2.23
N ALA A 15 -5.88 -5.31 -1.98
CA ALA A 15 -6.14 -6.72 -2.27
C ALA A 15 -6.14 -6.99 -3.79
N VAL A 16 -6.82 -6.15 -4.57
CA VAL A 16 -6.86 -6.25 -6.04
C VAL A 16 -5.47 -6.02 -6.64
N LEU A 17 -4.72 -5.06 -6.09
CA LEU A 17 -3.37 -4.73 -6.55
C LEU A 17 -2.42 -5.93 -6.43
N VAL A 18 -2.50 -6.69 -5.34
CA VAL A 18 -1.69 -7.92 -5.12
C VAL A 18 -2.05 -9.05 -6.09
N VAL A 19 -3.32 -9.16 -6.46
CA VAL A 19 -3.81 -10.21 -7.38
C VAL A 19 -3.39 -9.92 -8.82
N ILE A 20 -3.49 -8.66 -9.26
CA ILE A 20 -3.20 -8.27 -10.64
C ILE A 20 -1.69 -8.15 -10.89
N LEU A 21 -0.92 -7.57 -9.97
CA LEU A 21 0.48 -7.26 -10.25
C LEU A 21 1.41 -8.49 -10.29
N PRO A 22 2.37 -8.54 -11.24
CA PRO A 22 3.42 -9.55 -11.24
C PRO A 22 4.31 -9.43 -9.98
N ARG A 23 4.81 -10.55 -9.47
CA ARG A 23 5.55 -10.63 -8.18
C ARG A 23 6.70 -9.63 -8.08
N ARG A 24 7.41 -9.40 -9.19
CA ARG A 24 8.52 -8.44 -9.33
C ARG A 24 8.13 -6.98 -9.07
N TRP A 25 6.88 -6.58 -9.30
CA TRP A 25 6.39 -5.22 -9.08
C TRP A 25 5.60 -5.07 -7.77
N LEU A 26 5.21 -6.19 -7.17
CA LEU A 26 4.33 -6.24 -6.02
C LEU A 26 4.97 -5.59 -4.79
N VAL A 27 6.26 -5.83 -4.55
CA VAL A 27 7.01 -5.19 -3.47
C VAL A 27 7.09 -3.67 -3.65
N ARG A 28 7.37 -3.20 -4.88
CA ARG A 28 7.41 -1.76 -5.19
C ARG A 28 6.05 -1.11 -4.99
N ALA A 29 4.97 -1.78 -5.40
CA ALA A 29 3.63 -1.26 -5.25
C ALA A 29 3.16 -1.27 -3.78
N MET A 30 3.51 -2.29 -3.00
CA MET A 30 3.26 -2.32 -1.55
C MET A 30 3.97 -1.16 -0.85
N LEU A 31 5.27 -0.95 -1.15
CA LEU A 31 6.03 0.17 -0.61
C LEU A 31 5.42 1.51 -1.01
N PHE A 32 5.05 1.68 -2.29
CA PHE A 32 4.41 2.90 -2.76
C PHE A 32 3.08 3.16 -2.06
N TRP A 33 2.25 2.14 -1.86
CA TRP A 33 0.96 2.25 -1.17
C TRP A 33 1.13 2.60 0.32
N LEU A 34 2.16 2.07 0.96
CA LEU A 34 2.47 2.31 2.37
C LEU A 34 3.00 3.74 2.58
N VAL A 35 3.75 4.26 1.60
CA VAL A 35 4.32 5.62 1.61
C VAL A 35 3.34 6.67 1.04
N LEU A 36 2.26 6.25 0.38
CA LEU A 36 1.23 7.13 -0.18
C LEU A 36 0.70 8.20 0.78
N PRO A 37 0.29 7.91 2.02
CA PRO A 37 -0.17 8.94 2.95
C PRO A 37 0.93 9.96 3.29
N LEU A 38 2.19 9.54 3.32
CA LEU A 38 3.32 10.44 3.53
C LEU A 38 3.52 11.37 2.33
N ILE A 39 3.42 10.85 1.11
CA ILE A 39 3.51 11.64 -0.13
C ILE A 39 2.39 12.69 -0.18
N VAL A 40 1.16 12.28 0.14
CA VAL A 40 0.00 13.20 0.20
C VAL A 40 0.25 14.29 1.24
N TYR A 41 0.73 13.91 2.44
CA TYR A 41 1.06 14.87 3.49
C TYR A 41 2.13 15.88 3.04
N CYS A 42 3.24 15.41 2.47
CA CYS A 42 4.28 16.29 1.94
C CYS A 42 3.75 17.23 0.85
N GLY A 43 2.88 16.74 -0.04
CA GLY A 43 2.24 17.57 -1.06
C GLY A 43 1.37 18.67 -0.47
N ILE A 44 0.56 18.36 0.54
CA ILE A 44 -0.27 19.34 1.26
C ILE A 44 0.63 20.39 1.95
N VAL A 45 1.68 19.95 2.62
CA VAL A 45 2.64 20.84 3.28
C VAL A 45 3.30 21.79 2.28
N ILE A 46 3.82 21.28 1.16
CA ILE A 46 4.43 22.11 0.11
C ILE A 46 3.41 23.11 -0.45
N TRP A 47 2.20 22.64 -0.78
CA TRP A 47 1.12 23.48 -1.28
C TRP A 47 0.78 24.60 -0.30
N GLU A 48 0.62 24.27 0.98
CA GLU A 48 0.29 25.23 2.02
C GLU A 48 1.41 26.24 2.23
N THR A 49 2.67 25.81 2.16
CA THR A 49 3.84 26.69 2.29
C THR A 49 3.97 27.68 1.12
N ILE A 50 3.56 27.28 -0.09
CA ILE A 50 3.62 28.15 -1.29
C ILE A 50 2.44 29.13 -1.33
N THR A 51 1.26 28.71 -0.87
CA THR A 51 -0.01 29.43 -1.13
C THR A 51 -0.46 30.31 0.04
N ARG A 52 -0.02 30.02 1.27
CA ARG A 52 -0.48 30.72 2.47
C ARG A 52 0.57 31.69 3.02
N PRO A 53 0.13 32.78 3.69
CA PRO A 53 1.05 33.71 4.34
C PRO A 53 1.87 33.02 5.44
N PRO A 54 3.09 33.52 5.72
CA PRO A 54 3.98 32.92 6.70
C PRO A 54 3.34 32.91 8.09
N VAL A 55 3.23 31.72 8.67
CA VAL A 55 2.65 31.49 9.99
C VAL A 55 3.77 31.47 11.04
N PRO A 56 3.62 32.16 12.18
CA PRO A 56 4.56 32.01 13.30
C PRO A 56 4.56 30.55 13.78
N ASN A 57 5.74 30.05 14.16
CA ASN A 57 5.97 28.67 14.62
C ASN A 57 5.56 27.58 13.61
N LEU A 58 5.88 27.78 12.33
CA LEU A 58 5.64 26.84 11.23
C LEU A 58 6.06 25.40 11.57
N PHE A 59 7.21 25.22 12.22
CA PHE A 59 7.79 23.90 12.50
C PHE A 59 6.97 23.10 13.54
N GLU A 60 6.51 23.76 14.60
CA GLU A 60 5.63 23.13 15.60
C GLU A 60 4.27 22.78 14.99
N ASN A 61 3.69 23.68 14.19
CA ASN A 61 2.41 23.44 13.52
C ASN A 61 2.51 22.28 12.50
N MET A 62 3.62 22.18 11.77
CA MET A 62 3.86 21.04 10.88
C MET A 62 3.99 19.73 11.66
N ALA A 63 4.81 19.70 12.72
CA ALA A 63 4.98 18.51 13.55
C ALA A 63 3.66 18.04 14.18
N PHE A 64 2.83 18.97 14.66
CA PHE A 64 1.52 18.67 15.23
C PHE A 64 0.53 18.17 14.17
N GLY A 65 0.51 18.81 13.00
CA GLY A 65 -0.28 18.36 11.85
C GLY A 65 0.14 16.98 11.38
N PHE A 66 1.44 16.68 11.36
CA PHE A 66 1.96 15.35 11.05
C PHE A 66 1.50 14.31 12.05
N MET A 67 1.60 14.58 13.36
CA MET A 67 1.11 13.66 14.40
C MET A 67 -0.39 13.38 14.24
N LEU A 68 -1.20 14.40 13.99
CA LEU A 68 -2.64 14.24 13.79
C LEU A 68 -2.95 13.37 12.56
N VAL A 69 -2.31 13.66 11.42
CA VAL A 69 -2.49 12.89 10.19
C VAL A 69 -1.98 11.45 10.35
N ALA A 70 -0.84 11.25 11.02
CA ALA A 70 -0.29 9.94 11.29
C ALA A 70 -1.20 9.10 12.21
N THR A 71 -1.79 9.72 13.25
CA THR A 71 -2.61 9.01 14.22
C THR A 71 -4.02 8.71 13.68
N ILE A 72 -4.66 9.71 13.06
CA ILE A 72 -6.04 9.60 12.57
C ILE A 72 -6.09 8.90 11.20
N GLY A 73 -5.13 9.19 10.31
CA GLY A 73 -5.09 8.64 8.96
C GLY A 73 -4.11 7.48 8.82
N GLY A 74 -2.89 7.63 9.36
CA GLY A 74 -1.81 6.65 9.20
C GLY A 74 -2.11 5.30 9.85
N ILE A 75 -2.59 5.27 11.10
CA ILE A 75 -2.89 4.02 11.81
C ILE A 75 -4.00 3.23 11.10
N PRO A 76 -5.19 3.81 10.80
CA PRO A 76 -6.23 3.10 10.05
C PRO A 76 -5.78 2.68 8.64
N TRP A 77 -4.95 3.48 7.97
CA TRP A 77 -4.39 3.15 6.66
C TRP A 77 -3.45 1.93 6.72
N LEU A 78 -2.58 1.86 7.73
CA LEU A 78 -1.70 0.72 7.94
C LEU A 78 -2.51 -0.54 8.24
N ILE A 79 -3.53 -0.45 9.10
CA ILE A 79 -4.43 -1.57 9.40
C ILE A 79 -5.14 -2.04 8.13
N ALA A 80 -5.73 -1.13 7.36
CA ALA A 80 -6.41 -1.45 6.10
C ALA A 80 -5.44 -2.07 5.08
N SER A 81 -4.20 -1.58 5.01
CA SER A 81 -3.17 -2.11 4.13
C SER A 81 -2.75 -3.53 4.54
N VAL A 82 -2.54 -3.79 5.82
CA VAL A 82 -2.20 -5.13 6.32
C VAL A 82 -3.31 -6.13 6.02
N ILE A 83 -4.57 -5.75 6.29
CA ILE A 83 -5.74 -6.60 6.03
C ILE A 83 -5.89 -6.86 4.52
N GLY A 84 -5.85 -5.80 3.70
CA GLY A 84 -6.01 -5.90 2.25
C GLY A 84 -4.89 -6.68 1.58
N PHE A 85 -3.63 -6.46 1.98
CA PHE A 85 -2.50 -7.24 1.48
C PHE A 85 -2.56 -8.70 1.94
N GLY A 86 -2.91 -8.96 3.21
CA GLY A 86 -3.09 -10.33 3.71
C GLY A 86 -4.16 -11.10 2.92
N LEU A 87 -5.31 -10.48 2.68
CA LEU A 87 -6.38 -11.02 1.84
C LEU A 87 -5.92 -11.25 0.40
N GLY A 88 -5.23 -10.27 -0.21
CA GLY A 88 -4.71 -10.40 -1.57
C GLY A 88 -3.71 -11.55 -1.73
N PHE A 89 -2.84 -11.78 -0.73
CA PHE A 89 -1.90 -12.91 -0.74
C PHE A 89 -2.62 -14.26 -0.58
N LEU A 90 -3.64 -14.33 0.28
CA LEU A 90 -4.46 -15.51 0.45
C LEU A 90 -5.21 -15.86 -0.85
N LEU A 91 -5.87 -14.87 -1.46
CA LEU A 91 -6.57 -14.99 -2.74
C LEU A 91 -5.63 -15.42 -3.85
N ARG A 92 -4.45 -14.80 -3.96
CA ARG A 92 -3.46 -15.18 -4.97
C ARG A 92 -2.99 -16.62 -4.82
N ARG A 93 -2.87 -17.15 -3.59
CA ARG A 93 -2.51 -18.55 -3.33
C ARG A 93 -3.60 -19.52 -3.79
N VAL A 94 -4.87 -19.12 -3.70
CA VAL A 94 -6.01 -19.92 -4.19
C VAL A 94 -6.16 -19.83 -5.71
N VAL A 95 -6.02 -18.63 -6.28
CA VAL A 95 -6.23 -18.38 -7.72
C VAL A 95 -5.01 -18.77 -8.58
N ARG A 96 -3.79 -18.71 -8.03
CA ARG A 96 -2.55 -19.13 -8.72
C ARG A 96 -1.73 -20.10 -7.85
N PRO A 97 -2.13 -21.38 -7.77
CA PRO A 97 -1.34 -22.40 -7.07
C PRO A 97 0.05 -22.66 -7.70
N GLY A 98 0.22 -22.29 -8.98
CA GLY A 98 1.38 -22.65 -9.82
C GLY A 98 2.72 -22.01 -9.49
N ASP A 99 2.79 -20.96 -8.66
CA ASP A 99 4.07 -20.34 -8.25
C ASP A 99 4.91 -21.26 -7.31
N ARG A 100 4.39 -22.45 -6.95
CA ARG A 100 5.11 -23.51 -6.20
C ARG A 100 5.60 -24.68 -7.05
N ALA A 101 5.32 -24.70 -8.35
CA ALA A 101 5.94 -25.68 -9.24
C ALA A 101 7.38 -25.23 -9.52
N GLY A 102 8.29 -25.58 -8.60
CA GLY A 102 9.71 -25.64 -8.92
C GLY A 102 9.93 -26.50 -10.15
N PRO A 103 11.00 -26.26 -10.93
CA PRO A 103 11.24 -26.95 -12.18
C PRO A 103 11.26 -28.45 -11.89
N VAL A 104 10.26 -29.18 -12.40
CA VAL A 104 10.34 -30.63 -12.49
C VAL A 104 11.52 -30.87 -13.41
N ALA A 105 12.65 -31.24 -12.83
CA ALA A 105 13.84 -31.64 -13.55
C ALA A 105 13.46 -32.85 -14.41
N THR A 106 13.06 -32.59 -15.64
CA THR A 106 13.04 -33.57 -16.73
C THR A 106 14.49 -33.82 -17.10
N VAL A 107 15.16 -34.72 -16.39
CA VAL A 107 16.42 -35.34 -16.80
C VAL A 107 16.23 -36.83 -16.55
N SER A 108 15.49 -37.49 -17.44
CA SER A 108 16.04 -38.38 -18.48
C SER A 108 16.67 -39.61 -17.85
N ASP A 109 15.83 -40.63 -17.68
CA ASP A 109 16.22 -42.02 -17.56
C ASP A 109 16.77 -42.46 -18.93
N PRO A 110 18.08 -42.73 -19.11
CA PRO A 110 18.55 -43.45 -20.26
C PRO A 110 18.53 -44.92 -19.86
N GLY A 111 17.47 -45.63 -20.24
CA GLY A 111 17.47 -47.08 -20.20
C GLY A 111 18.63 -47.60 -21.05
N VAL A 112 19.64 -48.18 -20.38
CA VAL A 112 20.56 -49.22 -20.86
C VAL A 112 20.94 -50.09 -19.67
#